data_AF-A0A950LSG7-F1
#
_entry.id   AF-A0A950LSG7-F1
#
_cell.length_a   1.000
_cell.length_b   1.000
_cell.length_c   1.000
_cell.angle_alpha   90.00
_cell.angle_beta   90.00
_cell.angle_gamma   90.00
#
_symmetry.space_group_name_H-M   'P 1'
#
loop_
_entity.id
_entity.type
_entity.pdbx_description
1 polymer ?
#
loop_
_entity_poly.entity_id
_entity_poly.type
_entity_poly.pdbx_seq_one_letter_code
_entity_poly.pdbx_strand_id
1 'polypeptide(L)'
;KVVLTRIGDQYVSLEDRVRIGREANASLFVSIHADAVSGGGAEVSGATVYTCSERASDAQAARIAEHENAADKAAGADRKPEPADVADILFDLKRRETRTYAHMFSRGVVQELEGATRLNRNPERSAGFVVLKAPDFPSVLVELGYLSNPQDVRSLTSPEWRAKAAAAMASAISKFFPSASATGQAATKADDAVAVTDKPPAADAGSGKAAAAGPGGDHTAP
;
A
#
# COMPACT_ATOMS: atom_id res chain seq x y z
N LYS A 1 -12.04 8.66 -2.06
CA LYS A 1 -11.97 10.03 -2.62
C LYS A 1 -10.62 10.20 -3.31
N VAL A 2 -10.55 10.93 -4.43
CA VAL A 2 -9.29 11.24 -5.12
C VAL A 2 -9.06 12.75 -5.08
N VAL A 3 -7.82 13.18 -4.82
CA VAL A 3 -7.39 14.58 -4.83
C VAL A 3 -6.12 14.66 -5.68
N LEU A 4 -6.08 15.61 -6.61
CA LEU A 4 -4.89 15.90 -7.41
C LEU A 4 -4.16 17.10 -6.83
N THR A 5 -2.83 17.06 -6.82
CA THR A 5 -1.99 18.21 -6.41
C THR A 5 -2.06 19.37 -7.41
N ARG A 6 -2.43 19.08 -8.66
CA ARG A 6 -2.71 20.04 -9.73
C ARG A 6 -3.63 19.44 -10.79
N ILE A 7 -4.35 20.29 -11.54
CA ILE A 7 -5.25 19.88 -12.64
C ILE A 7 -4.74 20.39 -14.01
N GLY A 8 -3.86 21.39 -14.02
CA GLY A 8 -3.31 21.98 -15.24
C GLY A 8 -1.78 22.05 -15.24
N ASP A 9 -1.26 22.90 -16.12
CA ASP A 9 0.18 23.14 -16.28
C ASP A 9 0.67 24.25 -15.34
N GLN A 10 0.60 23.97 -14.04
CA GLN A 10 1.18 24.81 -13.01
C GLN A 10 2.26 24.05 -12.24
N TYR A 11 3.31 24.78 -11.89
CA TYR A 11 4.31 24.28 -10.97
C TYR A 11 3.76 24.22 -9.54
N VAL A 12 4.08 23.13 -8.83
CA VAL A 12 3.77 22.90 -7.41
C VAL A 12 5.03 22.34 -6.76
N SER A 13 5.50 23.00 -5.71
CA SER A 13 6.72 22.60 -5.00
C SER A 13 6.60 21.21 -4.37
N LEU A 14 7.74 20.54 -4.12
CA LEU A 14 7.71 19.22 -3.50
C LEU A 14 7.08 19.26 -2.10
N GLU A 15 7.36 20.32 -1.33
CA GLU A 15 6.77 20.56 -0.01
C GLU A 15 5.25 20.77 -0.11
N ASP A 16 4.78 21.59 -1.06
CA ASP A 16 3.34 21.84 -1.25
C ASP A 16 2.58 20.59 -1.66
N ARG A 17 3.17 19.71 -2.48
CA ARG A 17 2.54 18.42 -2.83
C ARG A 17 2.28 17.56 -1.59
N VAL A 18 3.26 17.49 -0.68
CA VAL A 18 3.13 16.77 0.58
C VAL A 18 2.10 17.44 1.49
N ARG A 19 2.12 18.78 1.58
CA ARG A 19 1.16 19.57 2.36
C ARG A 19 -0.28 19.36 1.89
N ILE A 20 -0.53 19.38 0.58
CA ILE A 20 -1.86 19.09 0.00
C ILE A 20 -2.32 17.69 0.41
N GLY A 21 -1.43 16.69 0.40
CA GLY A 21 -1.74 15.33 0.87
C GLY A 21 -2.17 15.30 2.34
N ARG A 22 -1.45 16.03 3.21
CA ARG A 22 -1.77 16.17 4.64
C ARG A 22 -3.12 16.84 4.86
N GLU A 23 -3.35 17.99 4.22
CA GLU A 23 -4.60 18.74 4.32
C GLU A 23 -5.81 17.92 3.82
N ALA A 24 -5.59 17.05 2.83
CA ALA A 24 -6.60 16.13 2.32
C ALA A 24 -6.82 14.89 3.20
N ASN A 25 -6.06 14.72 4.28
CA ASN A 25 -6.01 13.49 5.10
C ASN A 25 -5.79 12.24 4.23
N ALA A 26 -4.81 12.30 3.33
CA ALA A 26 -4.53 11.22 2.39
C ALA A 26 -4.23 9.90 3.12
N SER A 27 -4.87 8.82 2.69
CA SER A 27 -4.54 7.45 3.15
C SER A 27 -3.48 6.77 2.28
N LEU A 28 -3.14 7.38 1.15
CA LEU A 28 -2.15 6.94 0.18
C LEU A 28 -1.77 8.13 -0.71
N PHE A 29 -0.49 8.29 -0.99
CA PHE A 29 0.04 9.30 -1.91
C PHE A 29 0.79 8.62 -3.06
N VAL A 30 0.51 9.05 -4.29
CA VAL A 30 1.13 8.51 -5.51
C VAL A 30 1.64 9.68 -6.35
N SER A 31 2.96 9.80 -6.47
CA SER A 31 3.58 10.72 -7.43
C SER A 31 3.74 10.01 -8.77
N ILE A 32 3.20 10.57 -9.86
CA ILE A 32 3.28 9.97 -11.20
C ILE A 32 4.32 10.73 -12.02
N HIS A 33 5.30 10.00 -12.56
CA HIS A 33 6.46 10.54 -13.28
C HIS A 33 6.63 9.87 -14.66
N ALA A 34 7.33 10.60 -15.53
CA ALA A 34 7.78 10.19 -16.84
C ALA A 34 9.06 10.99 -17.13
N ASP A 35 10.18 10.60 -16.51
CA ASP A 35 11.40 11.42 -16.43
C ASP A 35 12.42 11.04 -17.52
N ALA A 36 13.35 11.94 -17.81
CA ALA A 36 14.48 11.67 -18.71
C ALA A 36 15.75 11.36 -17.90
N VAL A 37 16.42 10.24 -18.16
CA VAL A 37 17.67 9.89 -17.48
C VAL A 37 18.87 10.28 -18.34
N SER A 38 19.77 11.10 -17.79
CA SER A 38 21.03 11.48 -18.43
C SER A 38 22.11 10.38 -18.30
N GLY A 39 22.95 10.22 -19.33
CA GLY A 39 24.18 9.39 -19.26
C GLY A 39 23.99 7.89 -19.55
N GLY A 40 23.15 7.55 -20.54
CA GLY A 40 22.84 6.16 -20.93
C GLY A 40 21.34 5.88 -21.10
N GLY A 41 20.50 6.93 -21.17
CA GLY A 41 19.05 6.88 -21.06
C GLY A 41 18.27 6.04 -22.08
N ALA A 42 18.93 5.48 -23.11
CA ALA A 42 18.32 4.47 -23.97
C ALA A 42 18.24 3.08 -23.27
N GLU A 43 19.13 2.78 -22.31
CA GLU A 43 19.17 1.49 -21.63
C GLU A 43 18.13 1.40 -20.50
N VAL A 44 17.86 2.52 -19.83
CA VAL A 44 16.83 2.60 -18.79
C VAL A 44 15.47 2.72 -19.45
N SER A 45 14.60 1.76 -19.17
CA SER A 45 13.27 1.69 -19.78
C SER A 45 12.30 0.90 -18.91
N GLY A 46 11.01 1.07 -19.18
CA GLY A 46 9.92 0.39 -18.52
C GLY A 46 9.57 0.97 -17.14
N ALA A 47 8.37 0.66 -16.68
CA ALA A 47 7.83 1.22 -15.45
C ALA A 47 8.65 0.79 -14.22
N THR A 48 8.81 1.73 -13.28
CA THR A 48 9.55 1.56 -12.02
C THR A 48 8.78 2.22 -10.88
N VAL A 49 8.71 1.57 -9.72
CA VAL A 49 8.08 2.08 -8.51
C VAL A 49 9.14 2.34 -7.45
N TYR A 50 9.13 3.54 -6.89
CA TYR A 50 10.07 4.01 -5.89
C TYR A 50 9.39 4.23 -4.55
N THR A 51 10.08 3.82 -3.49
CA THR A 51 9.71 4.06 -2.09
C THR A 51 10.76 4.90 -1.37
N CYS A 52 10.38 5.57 -0.27
CA CYS A 52 11.30 6.39 0.50
C CYS A 52 12.27 5.55 1.35
N SER A 53 13.57 5.73 1.12
CA SER A 53 14.65 5.17 1.96
C SER A 53 15.74 6.20 2.20
N GLU A 54 16.40 6.13 3.35
CA GLU A 54 17.60 6.94 3.62
C GLU A 54 18.79 6.51 2.77
N ARG A 55 18.85 5.22 2.40
CA ARG A 55 19.88 4.65 1.53
C ARG A 55 19.23 4.22 0.22
N ALA A 56 19.76 4.69 -0.89
CA ALA A 56 19.29 4.26 -2.20
C ALA A 56 19.54 2.75 -2.43
N SER A 57 18.62 2.09 -3.12
CA SER A 57 18.76 0.68 -3.51
C SER A 57 19.90 0.44 -4.49
N ASP A 58 20.18 1.44 -5.34
CA ASP A 58 21.26 1.41 -6.32
C ASP A 58 21.66 2.84 -6.73
N ALA A 59 22.76 2.97 -7.46
CA ALA A 59 23.30 4.27 -7.88
C ALA A 59 22.39 5.02 -8.86
N GLN A 60 21.55 4.31 -9.62
CA GLN A 60 20.61 4.95 -10.53
C GLN A 60 19.43 5.54 -9.76
N ALA A 61 18.88 4.82 -8.78
CA ALA A 61 17.85 5.34 -7.89
C ALA A 61 18.33 6.57 -7.11
N ALA A 62 19.60 6.59 -6.70
CA ALA A 62 20.22 7.77 -6.07
C ALA A 62 20.21 8.99 -7.02
N ARG A 63 20.69 8.81 -8.26
CA ARG A 63 20.74 9.89 -9.27
C ARG A 63 19.35 10.43 -9.62
N ILE A 64 18.35 9.54 -9.76
CA ILE A 64 16.98 9.95 -10.03
C ILE A 64 16.42 10.75 -8.86
N ALA A 65 16.62 10.29 -7.62
CA ALA A 65 16.19 11.05 -6.45
C ALA A 65 16.88 12.42 -6.35
N GLU A 66 18.17 12.52 -6.65
CA GLU A 66 18.90 13.80 -6.67
C GLU A 66 18.32 14.76 -7.72
N HIS A 67 18.04 14.26 -8.93
CA HIS A 67 17.44 15.04 -10.01
C HIS A 67 16.04 15.54 -9.61
N GLU A 68 15.16 14.65 -9.14
CA GLU A 68 13.79 15.00 -8.76
C GLU A 68 13.75 15.96 -7.57
N ASN A 69 14.67 15.81 -6.62
CA ASN A 69 14.78 16.71 -5.47
C ASN A 69 15.29 18.12 -5.87
N ALA A 70 15.85 18.28 -7.08
CA ALA A 70 16.29 19.57 -7.60
C ALA A 70 15.18 20.33 -8.35
N ALA A 71 13.98 19.74 -8.51
CA ALA A 71 12.87 20.33 -9.25
C ALA A 71 12.49 21.73 -8.76
N ASP A 72 12.49 21.95 -7.44
CA ASP A 72 12.11 23.25 -6.87
C ASP A 72 13.12 24.34 -7.21
N LYS A 73 14.41 24.01 -7.15
CA LYS A 73 15.49 24.91 -7.57
C LYS A 73 15.41 25.23 -9.06
N ALA A 74 15.08 24.23 -9.89
CA ALA A 74 14.92 24.43 -11.33
C ALA A 74 13.74 25.35 -11.68
N ALA A 75 12.69 25.36 -10.86
CA ALA A 75 11.54 26.25 -11.00
C ALA A 75 11.76 27.66 -10.42
N GLY A 76 12.96 27.97 -9.91
CA GLY A 76 13.26 29.26 -9.27
C GLY A 76 12.60 29.45 -7.91
N ALA A 77 12.11 28.37 -7.29
CA ALA A 77 11.58 28.40 -5.93
C ALA A 77 12.72 28.22 -4.92
N ASP A 78 12.80 29.13 -3.94
CA ASP A 78 13.71 28.97 -2.82
C ASP A 78 13.21 27.84 -1.92
N ARG A 79 14.02 26.80 -1.77
CA ARG A 79 13.75 25.73 -0.83
C ARG A 79 13.90 26.28 0.59
N LYS A 80 12.80 26.31 1.36
CA LYS A 80 12.91 26.55 2.80
C LYS A 80 13.68 25.39 3.44
N PRO A 81 14.62 25.67 4.36
CA PRO A 81 15.26 24.61 5.13
C PRO A 81 14.18 23.82 5.87
N GLU A 82 14.18 22.50 5.70
CA GLU A 82 13.40 21.62 6.55
C GLU A 82 13.83 21.86 8.02
N PRO A 83 12.89 22.05 8.96
CA PRO A 83 13.22 21.97 10.37
C PRO A 83 13.91 20.63 10.64
N ALA A 84 14.95 20.62 11.48
CA ALA A 84 15.50 19.36 11.96
C ALA A 84 14.38 18.61 12.70
N ASP A 85 14.03 17.41 12.21
CA ASP A 85 13.04 16.55 12.83
C ASP A 85 13.42 16.33 14.29
N VAL A 86 12.61 16.85 15.22
CA VAL A 86 12.69 16.45 16.63
C VAL A 86 12.05 15.08 16.71
N ALA A 87 12.87 14.03 16.70
CA ALA A 87 12.40 12.65 16.70
C ALA A 87 11.77 12.26 18.04
N ASP A 88 10.44 12.17 18.06
CA ASP A 88 9.66 11.44 19.06
C ASP A 88 9.62 9.95 18.66
N ILE A 89 9.71 9.03 19.63
CA ILE A 89 9.57 7.57 19.41
C ILE A 89 8.28 7.26 18.63
N LEU A 90 7.18 7.98 18.94
CA LEU A 90 5.91 7.80 18.25
C LEU A 90 6.00 8.15 16.75
N PHE A 91 6.78 9.16 16.40
CA PHE A 91 7.02 9.56 15.02
C PHE A 91 7.80 8.49 14.25
N ASP A 92 8.82 7.92 14.88
CA ASP A 92 9.61 6.82 14.30
C ASP A 92 8.77 5.56 14.05
N LEU A 93 7.87 5.21 14.98
CA LEU A 93 6.95 4.09 14.83
C LEU A 93 6.01 4.31 13.64
N LYS A 94 5.39 5.50 13.57
CA LYS A 94 4.49 5.83 12.45
C LYS A 94 5.22 5.81 11.11
N ARG A 95 6.45 6.34 11.06
CA ARG A 95 7.30 6.32 9.86
C ARG A 95 7.63 4.89 9.42
N ARG A 96 7.92 3.97 10.36
CA ARG A 96 8.18 2.55 10.07
C ARG A 96 6.93 1.83 9.54
N GLU A 97 5.79 2.09 10.14
CA GLU A 97 4.50 1.54 9.71
C GLU A 97 4.14 2.04 8.29
N THR A 98 4.19 3.35 8.08
CA THR A 98 3.96 4.01 6.77
C THR A 98 4.85 3.42 5.67
N ARG A 99 6.13 3.16 5.97
CA ARG A 99 7.04 2.51 5.01
C ARG A 99 6.65 1.08 4.69
N THR A 100 6.23 0.31 5.68
CA THR A 100 5.78 -1.07 5.48
C THR A 100 4.62 -1.08 4.49
N TYR A 101 3.63 -0.20 4.69
CA TYR A 101 2.51 -0.05 3.77
C TYR A 101 2.93 0.47 2.39
N ALA A 102 3.88 1.40 2.29
CA ALA A 102 4.40 1.88 1.01
C ALA A 102 5.08 0.74 0.22
N HIS A 103 5.82 -0.14 0.88
CA HIS A 103 6.42 -1.32 0.25
C HIS A 103 5.36 -2.35 -0.18
N MET A 104 4.33 -2.60 0.64
CA MET A 104 3.21 -3.46 0.25
C MET A 104 2.49 -2.91 -0.98
N PHE A 105 2.24 -1.60 -1.01
CA PHE A 105 1.61 -0.94 -2.15
C PHE A 105 2.49 -1.01 -3.40
N SER A 106 3.80 -0.75 -3.27
CA SER A 106 4.77 -0.85 -4.36
C SER A 106 4.70 -2.19 -5.08
N ARG A 107 4.71 -3.29 -4.31
CA ARG A 107 4.60 -4.66 -4.86
C ARG A 107 3.29 -4.86 -5.62
N GLY A 108 2.18 -4.39 -5.05
CA GLY A 108 0.87 -4.44 -5.71
C GLY A 108 0.85 -3.67 -7.03
N VAL A 109 1.43 -2.47 -7.06
CA VAL A 109 1.55 -1.68 -8.30
C VAL A 109 2.35 -2.42 -9.35
N VAL A 110 3.52 -2.98 -9.00
CA VAL A 110 4.34 -3.74 -9.95
C VAL A 110 3.59 -4.93 -10.52
N GLN A 111 2.86 -5.67 -9.68
CA GLN A 111 2.07 -6.83 -10.10
C GLN A 111 0.95 -6.44 -11.09
N GLU A 112 0.23 -5.35 -10.85
CA GLU A 112 -0.80 -4.88 -11.79
C GLU A 112 -0.21 -4.33 -13.09
N LEU A 113 0.94 -3.66 -13.00
CA LEU A 113 1.60 -3.07 -14.17
C LEU A 113 2.23 -4.11 -15.09
N GLU A 114 2.63 -5.28 -14.59
CA GLU A 114 3.22 -6.36 -15.41
C GLU A 114 2.32 -6.77 -16.59
N GLY A 115 0.99 -6.79 -16.39
CA GLY A 115 0.02 -7.08 -17.45
C GLY A 115 -0.29 -5.89 -18.37
N ALA A 116 0.09 -4.66 -17.97
CA ALA A 116 -0.29 -3.42 -18.64
C ALA A 116 0.86 -2.78 -19.43
N THR A 117 2.07 -2.87 -18.93
CA THR A 117 3.26 -2.19 -19.44
C THR A 117 4.50 -3.07 -19.35
N ARG A 118 5.55 -2.68 -20.06
CA ARG A 118 6.88 -3.24 -19.83
C ARG A 118 7.43 -2.70 -18.51
N LEU A 119 7.88 -3.59 -17.65
CA LEU A 119 8.56 -3.22 -16.40
C LEU A 119 10.05 -3.01 -16.63
N ASN A 120 10.67 -2.18 -15.78
CA ASN A 120 12.12 -2.14 -15.66
C ASN A 120 12.66 -3.49 -15.16
N ARG A 121 13.92 -3.80 -15.47
CA ARG A 121 14.59 -5.00 -14.95
C ARG A 121 14.53 -5.10 -13.42
N ASN A 122 14.67 -3.96 -12.75
CA ASN A 122 14.50 -3.82 -11.31
C ASN A 122 13.35 -2.83 -11.07
N PRO A 123 12.09 -3.30 -11.08
CA PRO A 123 10.91 -2.43 -11.08
C PRO A 123 10.57 -1.88 -9.70
N GLU A 124 11.15 -2.42 -8.63
CA GLU A 124 10.99 -1.88 -7.27
C GLU A 124 12.32 -1.32 -6.78
N ARG A 125 12.32 -0.04 -6.43
CA ARG A 125 13.51 0.68 -5.98
C ARG A 125 13.21 1.55 -4.78
N SER A 126 14.25 2.04 -4.12
CA SER A 126 14.10 2.99 -3.02
C SER A 126 15.22 4.03 -3.02
N ALA A 127 14.91 5.25 -2.62
CA ALA A 127 15.87 6.35 -2.46
C ALA A 127 15.25 7.51 -1.66
N GLY A 128 16.05 8.55 -1.41
CA GLY A 128 15.69 9.71 -0.58
C GLY A 128 14.84 10.78 -1.28
N PHE A 129 13.76 10.40 -1.97
CA PHE A 129 12.84 11.34 -2.62
C PHE A 129 12.13 12.23 -1.59
N VAL A 130 12.25 13.55 -1.72
CA VAL A 130 11.62 14.53 -0.81
C VAL A 130 10.10 14.40 -0.84
N VAL A 131 9.50 14.23 -2.01
CA VAL A 131 8.05 14.08 -2.18
C VAL A 131 7.47 12.83 -1.49
N LEU A 132 8.32 11.87 -1.10
CA LEU A 132 7.91 10.62 -0.44
C LEU A 132 8.21 10.59 1.07
N LYS A 133 8.71 11.70 1.65
CA LYS A 133 9.14 11.74 3.05
C LYS A 133 8.01 11.90 4.07
N ALA A 134 6.76 11.99 3.62
CA ALA A 134 5.61 12.10 4.52
C ALA A 134 5.60 10.92 5.52
N PRO A 135 5.68 11.17 6.84
CA PRO A 135 5.69 10.13 7.86
C PRO A 135 4.29 9.54 8.10
N ASP A 136 3.25 10.26 7.70
CA ASP A 136 1.89 10.09 8.14
C ASP A 136 0.97 9.37 7.14
N PHE A 137 1.43 9.10 5.92
CA PHE A 137 0.71 8.27 4.95
C PHE A 137 1.67 7.56 3.96
N PRO A 138 1.31 6.35 3.50
CA PRO A 138 2.11 5.59 2.53
C PRO A 138 2.29 6.39 1.24
N SER A 139 3.53 6.47 0.75
CA SER A 139 3.88 7.27 -0.42
C SER A 139 4.75 6.49 -1.39
N VAL A 140 4.40 6.49 -2.67
CA VAL A 140 5.23 5.93 -3.76
C VAL A 140 5.38 6.94 -4.89
N LEU A 141 6.49 6.83 -5.63
CA LEU A 141 6.68 7.49 -6.92
C LEU A 141 6.63 6.40 -8.00
N VAL A 142 5.78 6.57 -9.00
CA VAL A 142 5.61 5.65 -10.12
C VAL A 142 6.14 6.33 -11.36
N GLU A 143 7.28 5.83 -11.82
CA GLU A 143 7.86 6.14 -13.12
C GLU A 143 7.16 5.26 -14.16
N LEU A 144 6.32 5.84 -15.01
CA LEU A 144 5.54 5.08 -16.00
C LEU A 144 6.42 4.61 -17.18
N GLY A 145 7.55 5.26 -17.39
CA GLY A 145 8.52 5.01 -18.44
C GLY A 145 9.36 6.25 -18.67
N TYR A 146 10.53 6.09 -19.28
CA TYR A 146 11.53 7.16 -19.32
C TYR A 146 11.49 7.91 -20.65
N LEU A 147 11.39 9.25 -20.62
CA LEU A 147 11.37 10.09 -21.82
C LEU A 147 12.69 10.05 -22.61
N SER A 148 13.76 9.56 -22.01
CA SER A 148 15.03 9.29 -22.70
C SER A 148 15.00 8.02 -23.56
N ASN A 149 13.99 7.16 -23.40
CA ASN A 149 13.84 5.93 -24.16
C ASN A 149 12.75 6.07 -25.25
N PRO A 150 13.07 5.90 -26.55
CA PRO A 150 12.10 6.08 -27.63
C PRO A 150 10.91 5.12 -27.61
N GLN A 151 11.08 3.91 -27.06
CA GLN A 151 9.99 2.94 -26.93
C GLN A 151 9.01 3.38 -25.84
N ASP A 152 9.52 3.81 -24.69
CA ASP A 152 8.70 4.34 -23.62
C ASP A 152 7.95 5.60 -24.07
N VAL A 153 8.58 6.51 -24.82
CA VAL A 153 7.90 7.69 -25.42
C VAL A 153 6.73 7.28 -26.32
N ARG A 154 6.89 6.26 -27.17
CA ARG A 154 5.78 5.74 -28.01
C ARG A 154 4.63 5.20 -27.16
N SER A 155 4.94 4.52 -26.07
CA SER A 155 3.94 4.04 -25.10
C SER A 155 3.24 5.19 -24.38
N LEU A 156 4.01 6.13 -23.80
CA LEU A 156 3.50 7.27 -23.04
C LEU A 156 2.61 8.20 -23.88
N THR A 157 2.90 8.35 -25.18
CA THR A 157 2.11 9.16 -26.12
C THR A 157 0.87 8.43 -26.66
N SER A 158 0.80 7.10 -26.55
CA SER A 158 -0.37 6.30 -26.94
C SER A 158 -1.54 6.43 -25.96
N PRO A 159 -2.74 6.88 -26.40
CA PRO A 159 -3.93 6.93 -25.55
C PRO A 159 -4.36 5.56 -25.02
N GLU A 160 -4.26 4.52 -25.85
CA GLU A 160 -4.63 3.15 -25.48
C GLU A 160 -3.72 2.62 -24.35
N TRP A 161 -2.41 2.81 -24.51
CA TRP A 161 -1.45 2.40 -23.49
C TRP A 161 -1.67 3.16 -22.18
N ARG A 162 -1.92 4.50 -22.24
CA ARG A 162 -2.22 5.29 -21.03
C ARG A 162 -3.49 4.82 -20.33
N ALA A 163 -4.54 4.47 -21.08
CA ALA A 163 -5.77 3.91 -20.50
C ALA A 163 -5.51 2.59 -19.79
N LYS A 164 -4.68 1.71 -20.37
CA LYS A 164 -4.30 0.42 -19.79
C LYS A 164 -3.47 0.59 -18.51
N ALA A 165 -2.46 1.47 -18.53
CA ALA A 165 -1.65 1.79 -17.38
C ALA A 165 -2.49 2.43 -16.25
N ALA A 166 -3.38 3.37 -16.58
CA ALA A 166 -4.28 3.98 -15.61
C ALA A 166 -5.24 2.95 -14.97
N ALA A 167 -5.78 2.02 -15.75
CA ALA A 167 -6.62 0.94 -15.24
C ALA A 167 -5.86 0.01 -14.28
N ALA A 168 -4.61 -0.34 -14.61
CA ALA A 168 -3.74 -1.12 -13.73
C ALA A 168 -3.44 -0.38 -12.42
N MET A 169 -3.12 0.91 -12.49
CA MET A 169 -2.92 1.74 -11.30
C MET A 169 -4.19 1.82 -10.43
N ALA A 170 -5.37 2.00 -11.04
CA ALA A 170 -6.64 2.02 -10.33
C ALA A 170 -6.94 0.66 -9.65
N SER A 171 -6.62 -0.45 -10.32
CA SER A 171 -6.71 -1.80 -9.75
C SER A 171 -5.78 -1.97 -8.55
N ALA A 172 -4.52 -1.53 -8.65
CA ALA A 172 -3.55 -1.61 -7.56
C ALA A 172 -4.01 -0.81 -6.33
N ILE A 173 -4.50 0.41 -6.56
CA ILE A 173 -5.06 1.26 -5.50
C ILE A 173 -6.28 0.58 -4.85
N SER A 174 -7.18 0.00 -5.65
CA SER A 174 -8.38 -0.66 -5.15
C SER A 174 -8.06 -1.90 -4.32
N LYS A 175 -7.03 -2.68 -4.72
CA LYS A 175 -6.57 -3.88 -3.99
C LYS A 175 -5.80 -3.54 -2.72
N PHE A 176 -5.16 -2.38 -2.66
CA PHE A 176 -4.45 -1.91 -1.47
C PHE A 176 -5.40 -1.58 -0.32
N PHE A 177 -6.54 -0.96 -0.64
CA PHE A 177 -7.56 -0.70 0.37
C PHE A 177 -8.42 -1.95 0.59
N PRO A 178 -8.68 -2.35 1.85
CA PRO A 178 -9.59 -3.45 2.14
C PRO A 178 -10.96 -3.18 1.49
N SER A 179 -11.52 -4.18 0.82
CA SER A 179 -12.91 -4.13 0.37
C SER A 179 -13.82 -3.82 1.56
N ALA A 180 -14.73 -2.85 1.42
CA ALA A 180 -15.68 -2.47 2.49
C ALA A 180 -16.45 -3.68 3.07
N SER A 181 -16.64 -4.74 2.27
CA SER A 181 -17.28 -6.00 2.67
C SER A 181 -16.45 -6.85 3.66
N ALA A 182 -15.13 -6.70 3.70
CA ALA A 182 -14.25 -7.45 4.61
C ALA A 182 -14.29 -6.90 6.04
N THR A 183 -14.44 -5.58 6.19
CA THR A 183 -14.55 -4.91 7.49
C THR A 183 -15.92 -5.14 8.12
N GLY A 184 -16.99 -5.27 7.30
CA GLY A 184 -18.33 -5.59 7.77
C GLY A 184 -18.48 -7.03 8.28
N GLN A 185 -17.86 -8.03 7.63
CA GLN A 185 -17.94 -9.43 8.07
C GLN A 185 -17.07 -9.75 9.31
N ALA A 186 -16.01 -8.97 9.55
CA ALA A 186 -15.21 -9.08 10.77
C ALA A 186 -15.96 -8.52 11.99
N ALA A 187 -16.74 -7.45 11.81
CA ALA A 187 -17.59 -6.88 12.86
C ALA A 187 -18.76 -7.81 13.22
N THR A 188 -19.43 -8.42 12.23
CA THR A 188 -20.55 -9.35 12.51
C THR A 188 -20.10 -10.66 13.16
N LYS A 189 -18.90 -11.16 12.84
CA LYS A 189 -18.34 -12.36 13.51
C LYS A 189 -17.92 -12.12 14.95
N ALA A 190 -17.60 -10.87 15.32
CA ALA A 190 -17.29 -10.52 16.71
C ALA A 190 -18.55 -10.46 17.57
N ASP A 191 -19.68 -10.00 17.02
CA ASP A 191 -20.96 -9.94 17.73
C ASP A 191 -21.61 -11.32 17.90
N ASP A 192 -21.49 -12.22 16.91
CA ASP A 192 -22.02 -13.60 17.00
C ASP A 192 -21.24 -14.49 18.00
N ALA A 193 -19.98 -14.14 18.32
CA ALA A 193 -19.14 -14.91 19.25
C ALA A 193 -19.43 -14.59 20.74
N VAL A 194 -20.15 -13.51 21.05
CA VAL A 194 -20.48 -13.11 22.42
C VAL A 194 -21.85 -13.64 22.87
N ALA A 195 -22.67 -14.15 21.94
CA ALA A 195 -24.03 -14.61 22.21
C ALA A 195 -24.17 -16.14 22.35
N VAL A 196 -23.19 -16.85 22.91
CA VAL A 196 -23.39 -18.23 23.39
C VAL A 196 -22.58 -18.47 24.64
N THR A 197 -23.09 -18.06 25.80
CA THR A 197 -22.98 -18.83 27.07
C THR A 197 -23.87 -18.16 28.11
N ASP A 198 -25.14 -18.54 28.17
CA ASP A 198 -25.84 -18.59 29.45
C ASP A 198 -26.87 -19.72 29.41
N LYS A 199 -26.39 -20.93 29.70
CA LYS A 199 -27.24 -22.08 30.00
C LYS A 199 -26.87 -22.54 31.41
N PRO A 200 -27.81 -22.55 32.37
CA PRO A 200 -27.52 -23.01 33.72
C PRO A 200 -27.23 -24.53 33.74
N PRO A 201 -26.35 -25.00 34.64
CA PRO A 201 -25.89 -26.38 34.65
C PRO A 201 -26.99 -27.35 35.09
N ALA A 202 -27.17 -28.42 34.32
CA ALA A 202 -27.98 -29.58 34.68
C ALA A 202 -27.16 -30.52 35.59
N ALA A 203 -27.79 -31.00 36.66
CA ALA A 203 -27.24 -32.00 37.56
C ALA A 203 -27.08 -33.36 36.85
N ASP A 204 -25.90 -33.95 36.97
CA ASP A 204 -25.60 -35.34 36.62
C ASP A 204 -25.67 -36.19 37.89
N ALA A 205 -26.45 -37.27 37.83
CA ALA A 205 -26.32 -38.41 38.73
C ALA A 205 -26.51 -39.70 37.92
N GLY A 206 -25.40 -40.28 37.48
CA GLY A 206 -25.05 -41.64 37.89
C GLY A 206 -25.52 -42.76 36.97
N SER A 207 -24.61 -43.20 36.11
CA SER A 207 -24.63 -44.51 35.46
C SER A 207 -24.46 -45.66 36.47
N GLY A 208 -25.34 -46.65 36.42
CA GLY A 208 -25.16 -47.95 37.08
C GLY A 208 -25.79 -49.06 36.22
N LYS A 209 -24.95 -49.88 35.61
CA LYS A 209 -25.32 -51.00 34.73
C LYS A 209 -25.12 -52.32 35.48
N ALA A 210 -26.06 -53.24 35.26
CA ALA A 210 -25.88 -54.69 35.09
C ALA A 210 -26.52 -55.65 36.10
N ALA A 211 -27.09 -56.70 35.49
CA ALA A 211 -27.18 -58.10 35.90
C ALA A 211 -28.54 -58.63 36.38
N ALA A 212 -28.91 -59.73 35.75
CA ALA A 212 -30.17 -60.46 35.79
C ALA A 212 -30.12 -61.67 36.74
N ALA A 213 -31.28 -62.08 37.26
CA ALA A 213 -31.73 -63.47 37.49
C ALA A 213 -33.02 -63.47 38.34
N GLY A 214 -34.10 -64.15 37.88
CA GLY A 214 -35.28 -64.49 38.71
C GLY A 214 -35.08 -65.80 39.49
N PRO A 215 -36.12 -66.59 39.83
CA PRO A 215 -37.57 -66.32 39.93
C PRO A 215 -38.22 -66.88 41.24
N GLY A 216 -39.55 -66.73 41.38
CA GLY A 216 -40.40 -67.47 42.34
C GLY A 216 -40.52 -66.82 43.72
N GLY A 217 -41.68 -66.70 44.36
CA GLY A 217 -42.95 -67.40 44.21
C GLY A 217 -43.40 -67.72 45.63
N ASP A 218 -44.54 -67.18 46.08
CA ASP A 218 -45.21 -67.72 47.26
C ASP A 218 -46.71 -67.57 47.07
N HIS A 219 -47.35 -68.65 46.61
CA HIS A 219 -48.74 -68.91 46.92
C HIS A 219 -48.95 -70.41 47.06
N THR A 220 -49.39 -70.73 48.26
CA THR A 220 -49.82 -71.99 48.81
C THR A 220 -51.07 -72.54 48.10
N ALA A 221 -51.11 -73.87 48.05
CA ALA A 221 -52.18 -74.82 47.72
C ALA A 221 -53.59 -74.43 48.25
N PRO A 222 -54.71 -75.06 47.81
CA PRO A 222 -54.85 -76.35 47.11
C PRO A 222 -55.53 -76.33 45.72
#